data_AF-A0A961MHV1-F1
#
_entry.id   AF-A0A961MHV1-F1
#
_cell.length_a   1.000
_cell.length_b   1.000
_cell.length_c   1.000
_cell.angle_alpha   90.00
_cell.angle_beta   90.00
_cell.angle_gamma   90.00
#
_symmetry.space_group_name_H-M   'P 1'
#
loop_
_entity.id
_entity.type
_entity.pdbx_description
1 polymer ?
#
loop_
_entity_poly.entity_id
_entity_poly.type
_entity_poly.pdbx_seq_one_letter_code
_entity_poly.pdbx_strand_id
1 'polypeptide(L)' 'APGEIETSILSPGTEKIVEGLPLRRLGQPREVADVIWFLCSDASSYVTGTEIEVNAGQHV' A
#
# COMPACT_ATOMS: atom_id res chain seq x y z
N ALA A 1 4.50 -5.07 1.10
CA ALA A 1 3.10 -5.51 0.97
C ALA A 1 2.12 -4.34 0.82
N PRO A 2 1.26 -4.33 -0.21
CA PRO A 2 0.08 -3.46 -0.22
C PRO A 2 -0.96 -3.93 0.80
N GLY A 3 -1.64 -2.99 1.46
CA GLY A 3 -2.84 -3.25 2.27
C GLY A 3 -4.12 -3.18 1.44
N GLU A 4 -5.20 -2.65 2.00
CA GLU A 4 -6.47 -2.45 1.27
C GLU A 4 -6.34 -1.32 0.23
N ILE A 5 -6.33 -1.70 -1.06
CA ILE A 5 -6.21 -0.78 -2.21
C ILE A 5 -7.48 -0.80 -3.04
N GLU A 6 -7.96 0.38 -3.44
CA GLU A 6 -9.12 0.56 -4.31
C GLU A 6 -8.89 -0.06 -5.70
N THR A 7 -9.32 -1.31 -5.85
CA THR A 7 -9.22 -2.10 -7.08
C THR A 7 -10.46 -2.97 -7.22
N SER A 8 -10.65 -3.55 -8.41
CA SER A 8 -11.75 -4.49 -8.67
C SER A 8 -11.62 -5.83 -7.95
N ILE A 9 -10.52 -6.09 -7.22
CA ILE A 9 -10.34 -7.32 -6.42
C ILE A 9 -11.14 -7.27 -5.10
N LEU A 10 -11.52 -6.06 -4.66
CA LEU A 10 -12.18 -5.86 -3.38
C LEU A 10 -13.54 -6.53 -3.36
N SER A 11 -13.89 -7.11 -2.20
CA SER A 11 -15.15 -7.79 -1.98
C SER A 11 -16.13 -6.87 -1.24
N PRO A 12 -17.45 -7.08 -1.39
CA PRO A 12 -18.44 -6.34 -0.62
C PRO A 12 -18.16 -6.44 0.89
N GLY A 13 -18.20 -5.31 1.60
CA GLY A 13 -17.93 -5.25 3.04
C GLY A 13 -16.50 -4.82 3.40
N THR A 14 -15.61 -4.61 2.42
CA THR A 14 -14.29 -4.00 2.65
C THR A 14 -14.40 -2.61 3.28
N GLU A 15 -15.53 -1.90 3.12
CA GLU A 15 -15.74 -0.58 3.74
C GLU A 15 -15.63 -0.63 5.27
N LYS A 16 -15.97 -1.76 5.91
CA LYS A 16 -15.85 -1.93 7.37
C LYS A 16 -14.40 -2.02 7.82
N ILE A 17 -13.51 -2.52 6.97
CA ILE A 17 -12.07 -2.62 7.27
C ILE A 17 -11.44 -1.23 7.28
N VAL A 18 -11.93 -0.31 6.44
CA VAL A 18 -11.45 1.08 6.36
C VAL A 18 -11.53 1.81 7.70
N GLU A 19 -12.53 1.49 8.51
CA GLU A 19 -12.67 2.06 9.87
C GLU A 19 -11.53 1.62 10.80
N GLY A 20 -10.90 0.47 10.56
CA GLY A 20 -9.76 -0.01 11.35
C GLY A 20 -8.42 0.59 10.93
N LEU A 21 -8.32 1.14 9.72
CA LEU A 21 -7.07 1.65 9.17
C LEU A 21 -6.67 2.98 9.83
N PRO A 22 -5.40 3.18 10.24
CA PRO A 22 -4.94 4.46 10.75
C PRO A 22 -5.19 5.66 9.84
N LEU A 23 -5.02 5.50 8.51
CA LEU A 23 -5.31 6.58 7.55
C LEU A 23 -6.80 6.70 7.16
N ARG A 24 -7.68 5.83 7.65
CA ARG A 24 -9.14 5.88 7.47
C ARG A 24 -9.61 5.96 6.01
N ARG A 25 -8.83 5.41 5.09
CA ARG A 25 -9.17 5.30 3.66
C ARG A 25 -8.47 4.12 3.01
N LEU A 26 -9.01 3.67 1.89
CA LEU A 26 -8.30 2.78 0.98
C LEU A 26 -7.09 3.52 0.37
N GLY A 27 -6.03 2.75 0.13
CA GLY A 27 -4.95 3.21 -0.73
C GLY A 27 -5.40 3.26 -2.19
N GLN A 28 -4.77 4.11 -2.98
CA GLN A 28 -4.97 4.17 -4.43
C GLN A 28 -3.90 3.34 -5.14
N PRO A 29 -4.21 2.72 -6.30
CA PRO A 29 -3.21 1.99 -7.09
C PRO A 29 -1.95 2.81 -7.40
N ARG A 30 -2.12 4.13 -7.56
CA ARG A 30 -1.02 5.06 -7.79
C ARG A 30 -0.02 5.11 -6.63
N GLU A 31 -0.47 5.00 -5.38
CA GLU A 31 0.42 5.05 -4.21
C GLU A 31 1.33 3.82 -4.16
N VAL A 32 0.85 2.65 -4.59
CA VAL A 32 1.68 1.45 -4.77
C VAL A 32 2.64 1.65 -5.94
N ALA A 33 2.17 2.23 -7.05
CA ALA A 33 3.00 2.51 -8.23
C ALA A 33 4.14 3.49 -7.93
N ASP A 34 3.90 4.51 -7.10
CA ASP A 34 4.93 5.48 -6.69
C ASP A 34 6.06 4.81 -5.89
N VAL A 35 5.74 3.81 -5.05
CA VAL A 35 6.76 3.02 -4.33
C VAL A 35 7.52 2.09 -5.28
N ILE A 36 6.83 1.46 -6.23
CA ILE A 36 7.48 0.66 -7.28
C ILE A 36 8.44 1.55 -8.09
N TRP A 37 7.98 2.74 -8.48
CA TRP A 37 8.81 3.71 -9.20
C TRP A 37 10.06 4.10 -8.40
N PHE A 38 9.91 4.39 -7.10
CA PHE A 38 11.05 4.64 -6.22
C PHE A 38 12.04 3.46 -6.24
N LEU A 39 11.55 2.22 -6.08
CA LEU A 39 12.38 1.01 -6.09
C LEU A 39 13.06 0.71 -7.42
N CYS A 40 12.51 1.21 -8.54
CA CYS A 40 13.12 1.12 -9.86
C CYS A 40 14.10 2.26 -10.17
N SER A 41 14.22 3.25 -9.29
CA SER A 41 15.05 4.44 -9.51
C SER A 41 16.41 4.35 -8.82
N ASP A 42 17.36 5.20 -9.21
CA ASP A 42 18.67 5.29 -8.56
C ASP A 42 18.59 5.70 -7.08
N ALA A 43 17.47 6.31 -6.66
CA ALA A 43 17.24 6.74 -5.28
C ALA A 43 17.16 5.56 -4.30
N SER A 44 16.86 4.35 -4.77
CA SER A 44 16.81 3.14 -3.96
C SER A 44 18.05 2.23 -4.13
N SER A 45 19.18 2.77 -4.60
CA SER A 45 20.38 1.99 -4.97
C SER A 45 20.99 1.13 -3.86
N TYR A 46 20.62 1.35 -2.60
CA TYR A 46 21.06 0.55 -1.44
C TYR A 46 19.90 -0.18 -0.72
N VAL A 47 18.72 -0.20 -1.33
CA VAL A 47 17.53 -0.91 -0.80
C VAL A 47 17.48 -2.28 -1.47
N THR A 48 17.73 -3.34 -0.71
CA THR A 48 17.74 -4.72 -1.22
C THR A 48 17.30 -5.71 -0.15
N GLY A 49 16.67 -6.82 -0.57
CA GLY A 49 16.26 -7.91 0.32
C GLY A 49 15.25 -7.52 1.40
N THR A 50 14.49 -6.46 1.19
CA THR A 50 13.56 -5.90 2.16
C THR A 50 12.14 -5.82 1.62
N GLU A 51 11.18 -5.65 2.52
CA GLU A 51 9.78 -5.40 2.22
C GLU A 51 9.41 -3.97 2.59
N ILE A 52 8.70 -3.27 1.70
CA ILE A 52 8.12 -1.96 1.97
C ILE A 52 6.60 -2.13 2.09
N GLU A 53 6.05 -1.69 3.23
CA GLU A 53 4.62 -1.72 3.48
C GLU A 53 3.93 -0.47 2.93
N VAL A 54 2.86 -0.69 2.16
CA VAL A 54 2.00 0.37 1.60
C VAL A 54 0.56 0.04 2.01
N ASN A 55 0.30 0.13 3.31
CA ASN A 55 -0.86 -0.50 3.95
C ASN A 55 -1.64 0.42 4.89
N ALA A 56 -1.46 1.74 4.78
CA ALA A 56 -2.11 2.72 5.65
C ALA A 56 -1.86 2.52 7.16
N GLY A 57 -0.78 1.81 7.56
CA GLY A 57 -0.46 1.49 8.95
C GLY A 57 -1.28 0.32 9.52
N GLN A 58 -1.87 -0.50 8.66
CA GLN A 58 -2.66 -1.67 9.07
C GLN A 58 -1.83 -2.68 9.89
N HIS A 59 -0.53 -2.81 9.57
CA HIS A 59 0.45 -3.56 10.35
C HIS A 59 1.68 -2.66 10.57
N VAL A 60 2.38 -2.88 11.69
CA VAL A 60 3.62 -2.18 12.10
C VAL A 60 4.54 -3.17 12.78
#